data_AF-A0A812UVZ3-F1
#
_entry.id   AF-A0A812UVZ3-F1
#
_cell.length_a   1.000
_cell.length_b   1.000
_cell.length_c   1.000
_cell.angle_alpha   90.00
_cell.angle_beta   90.00
_cell.angle_gamma   90.00
#
_symmetry.space_group_name_H-M   'P 1'
#
loop_
_entity.id
_entity.type
_entity.pdbx_description
1 polymer ?
#
loop_
_entity_poly.entity_id
_entity_poly.type
_entity_poly.pdbx_seq_one_letter_code
_entity_poly.pdbx_strand_id
1 'polypeptide(L)'
;MHNMERPAQCPHCGNVYMADSDFCRHCGRKRDTFDDFREFCTKIISNASENLCNHYEREIQQLTTDLVTCRTQLGRCAELLGQQLAKEQTYRDIIERLSESSMRVLQNFNSPGVDDAMKQQLHQMLEAMHQQSSSYWQDGFGHLHAHKELAETHLMTSAELQNQAEAVQKELDNIMRVLKEPPVRPTKLALPGHVPNAALTPPAVSAASTKPCGFSQMGQAMSLADRGPSLGGVSAGARPWAGCGACGAGINAPKPAFQLQVDKRPGVDPAIAPSGSSKASCMTPVAPVWTGN
;
A
#
# COMPACT_ATOMS: atom_id res chain seq x y z
N MET A 1 15.64 -19.23 -49.21
CA MET A 1 15.04 -20.44 -48.61
C MET A 1 16.16 -21.24 -47.96
N HIS A 2 16.41 -21.05 -46.67
CA HIS A 2 17.37 -21.90 -45.95
C HIS A 2 16.68 -23.24 -45.70
N ASN A 3 17.29 -24.32 -46.20
CA ASN A 3 16.85 -25.68 -45.94
C ASN A 3 17.07 -25.94 -44.44
N MET A 4 16.02 -25.86 -43.62
CA MET A 4 16.07 -26.34 -42.24
C MET A 4 16.14 -27.86 -42.30
N GLU A 5 17.36 -28.37 -42.28
CA GLU A 5 17.66 -29.79 -42.36
C GLU A 5 17.05 -30.50 -41.14
N ARG A 6 16.20 -31.51 -41.38
CA ARG A 6 15.54 -32.25 -40.29
C ARG A 6 16.61 -32.89 -39.40
N PRO A 7 16.43 -32.90 -38.07
CA PRO A 7 17.42 -33.47 -37.15
C PRO A 7 17.72 -34.91 -37.54
N ALA A 8 18.99 -35.21 -37.84
CA ALA A 8 19.42 -36.53 -38.32
C ALA A 8 19.32 -37.62 -37.24
N GLN A 9 19.31 -37.24 -35.96
CA GLN A 9 19.33 -38.16 -34.81
C GLN A 9 18.10 -37.97 -33.92
N CYS A 10 17.63 -39.07 -33.33
CA CYS A 10 16.52 -39.07 -32.38
C CYS A 10 16.93 -38.45 -31.05
N PRO A 11 16.23 -37.40 -30.54
CA PRO A 11 16.60 -36.74 -29.29
C PRO A 11 16.44 -37.63 -28.05
N HIS A 12 15.67 -38.73 -28.16
CA HIS A 12 15.42 -39.63 -27.03
C HIS A 12 16.41 -40.77 -26.88
N CYS A 13 16.93 -41.32 -27.98
CA CYS A 13 17.81 -42.48 -27.94
C CYS A 13 19.12 -42.31 -28.74
N GLY A 14 19.34 -41.15 -29.37
CA GLY A 14 20.54 -40.85 -30.16
C GLY A 14 20.65 -41.59 -31.50
N ASN A 15 19.71 -42.48 -31.84
CA ASN A 15 19.79 -43.26 -33.08
C ASN A 15 19.50 -42.39 -34.32
N VAL A 16 20.20 -42.66 -35.42
CA VAL A 16 20.04 -41.90 -36.68
C VAL A 16 18.72 -42.31 -37.37
N TYR A 17 17.92 -41.33 -37.78
CA TYR A 17 16.72 -41.56 -38.57
C TYR A 17 17.09 -41.97 -40.00
N MET A 18 16.29 -42.81 -40.64
CA MET A 18 16.41 -42.97 -42.09
C MET A 18 15.85 -41.72 -42.79
N ALA A 19 16.31 -41.47 -44.02
CA ALA A 19 15.92 -40.30 -44.81
C ALA A 19 14.38 -40.13 -44.88
N ASP A 20 13.67 -41.25 -45.05
CA ASP A 20 12.21 -41.27 -45.26
C ASP A 20 11.41 -41.78 -44.06
N SER A 21 12.05 -42.01 -42.90
CA SER A 21 11.32 -42.53 -41.72
C SER A 21 10.76 -41.41 -40.85
N ASP A 22 9.46 -41.42 -40.63
CA ASP A 22 8.77 -40.53 -39.68
C ASP A 22 8.83 -41.03 -38.23
N PHE A 23 9.29 -42.26 -38.00
CA PHE A 23 9.41 -42.84 -36.65
C PHE A 23 10.82 -43.37 -36.42
N CYS A 24 11.33 -43.21 -35.20
CA CYS A 24 12.59 -43.80 -34.80
C CYS A 24 12.45 -45.32 -34.74
N ARG A 25 13.27 -46.05 -35.49
CA ARG A 25 13.23 -47.52 -35.51
C ARG A 25 13.63 -48.17 -34.18
N HIS A 26 14.39 -47.46 -33.33
CA HIS A 26 14.87 -48.00 -32.07
C HIS A 26 13.86 -47.80 -30.93
N CYS A 27 13.31 -46.59 -30.79
CA CYS A 27 12.41 -46.25 -29.68
C CYS A 27 10.94 -46.06 -30.07
N GLY A 28 10.60 -46.15 -31.35
CA GLY A 28 9.22 -46.05 -31.86
C GLY A 28 8.59 -44.65 -31.84
N ARG A 29 9.28 -43.62 -31.32
CA ARG A 29 8.74 -42.25 -31.27
C ARG A 29 8.71 -41.60 -32.65
N LYS A 30 7.66 -40.80 -32.90
CA LYS A 30 7.53 -39.97 -34.11
C LYS A 30 8.63 -38.91 -34.11
N ARG A 31 9.18 -38.63 -35.29
CA ARG A 31 10.14 -37.56 -35.54
C ARG A 31 9.40 -36.24 -35.46
N ASP A 32 9.90 -35.32 -34.63
CA ASP A 32 9.31 -33.99 -34.50
C ASP A 32 9.27 -33.32 -35.88
N THR A 33 8.06 -33.01 -36.32
CA THR A 33 7.82 -32.27 -37.56
C THR A 33 7.91 -30.78 -37.28
N PHE A 34 8.12 -29.99 -38.34
CA PHE A 34 8.09 -28.54 -38.21
C PHE A 34 6.77 -28.02 -37.63
N ASP A 35 5.66 -28.72 -37.92
CA ASP A 35 4.34 -28.39 -37.39
C ASP A 35 4.26 -28.59 -35.86
N ASP A 36 4.88 -29.65 -35.33
CA ASP A 36 4.93 -29.91 -33.88
C ASP A 36 5.71 -28.79 -33.15
N PHE A 37 6.82 -28.33 -33.73
CA PHE A 37 7.58 -27.18 -33.18
C PHE A 37 6.77 -25.88 -33.26
N ARG A 38 6.07 -25.63 -34.37
CA ARG A 38 5.23 -24.44 -34.53
C ARG A 38 4.08 -24.42 -33.53
N GLU A 39 3.43 -25.56 -33.30
CA GLU A 39 2.39 -25.71 -32.29
C GLU A 39 2.95 -25.45 -30.89
N PHE A 40 4.12 -26.02 -30.58
CA PHE A 40 4.82 -25.77 -29.32
C PHE A 40 5.15 -24.28 -29.11
N CYS A 41 5.72 -23.60 -30.10
CA CYS A 41 5.98 -22.16 -30.03
C CYS A 41 4.70 -21.35 -29.81
N THR A 42 3.63 -21.69 -30.53
CA THR A 42 2.32 -21.02 -30.38
C THR A 42 1.78 -21.21 -28.97
N LYS A 43 1.91 -22.41 -28.41
CA LYS A 43 1.49 -22.71 -27.04
C LYS A 43 2.29 -21.95 -26.00
N ILE A 44 3.62 -21.84 -26.17
CA ILE A 44 4.46 -21.03 -25.27
C ILE A 44 4.07 -19.56 -25.34
N ILE A 45 3.90 -19.02 -26.55
CA ILE A 45 3.56 -17.61 -26.74
C ILE A 45 2.19 -17.31 -26.11
N SER A 46 1.18 -18.16 -26.34
CA SER A 46 -0.15 -18.01 -25.73
C SER A 46 -0.05 -18.00 -24.21
N ASN A 47 0.60 -19.02 -23.63
CA ASN A 47 0.75 -19.15 -22.18
C ASN A 47 1.53 -17.96 -21.57
N ALA A 48 2.61 -17.53 -22.21
CA ALA A 48 3.36 -16.36 -21.76
C ALA A 48 2.50 -15.09 -21.80
N SER A 49 1.74 -14.89 -22.88
CA SER A 49 0.86 -13.73 -23.01
C SER A 49 -0.28 -13.73 -21.98
N GLU A 50 -0.92 -14.86 -21.76
CA GLU A 50 -1.98 -15.02 -20.75
C GLU A 50 -1.45 -14.77 -19.34
N ASN A 51 -0.28 -15.30 -19.00
CA ASN A 51 0.33 -15.08 -17.68
C ASN A 51 0.69 -13.61 -17.46
N LEU A 52 1.24 -12.94 -18.47
CA LEU A 52 1.54 -11.51 -18.38
C LEU A 52 0.26 -10.68 -18.26
N CYS A 53 -0.77 -10.97 -19.06
CA CYS A 53 -2.07 -10.30 -18.95
C CYS A 53 -2.67 -10.48 -17.55
N ASN A 54 -2.68 -11.70 -17.02
CA ASN A 54 -3.18 -11.99 -15.68
C ASN A 54 -2.37 -11.27 -14.58
N HIS A 55 -1.05 -11.16 -14.74
CA HIS A 55 -0.20 -10.44 -13.80
C HIS A 55 -0.53 -8.94 -13.80
N TYR A 56 -0.59 -8.31 -14.98
CA TYR A 56 -0.94 -6.90 -15.09
C TYR A 56 -2.36 -6.61 -14.60
N GLU A 57 -3.31 -7.50 -14.86
CA GLU A 57 -4.67 -7.36 -14.36
C GLU A 57 -4.70 -7.31 -12.83
N ARG A 58 -3.98 -8.20 -12.15
CA ARG A 58 -3.89 -8.20 -10.67
C ARG A 58 -3.24 -6.93 -10.13
N GLU A 59 -2.13 -6.50 -10.73
CA GLU A 59 -1.44 -5.26 -10.34
C GLU A 59 -2.35 -4.03 -10.52
N ILE A 60 -3.07 -3.94 -11.63
CA ILE A 60 -4.02 -2.85 -11.88
C ILE A 60 -5.17 -2.88 -10.87
N GLN A 61 -5.70 -4.06 -10.55
CA GLN A 61 -6.74 -4.22 -9.52
C GLN A 61 -6.24 -3.79 -8.13
N GLN A 62 -5.01 -4.14 -7.77
CA GLN A 62 -4.38 -3.72 -6.52
C GLN A 62 -4.23 -2.19 -6.47
N LEU A 63 -3.62 -1.59 -7.50
CA LEU A 63 -3.47 -0.13 -7.60
C LEU A 63 -4.81 0.60 -7.55
N THR A 64 -5.85 0.04 -8.17
CA THR A 64 -7.20 0.61 -8.12
C THR A 64 -7.76 0.60 -6.70
N THR A 65 -7.55 -0.50 -5.97
CA THR A 65 -7.96 -0.64 -4.57
C THR A 65 -7.23 0.35 -3.66
N ASP A 66 -5.92 0.52 -3.88
CA ASP A 66 -5.09 1.47 -3.13
C ASP A 66 -5.54 2.92 -3.39
N LEU A 67 -5.81 3.29 -4.64
CA LEU A 67 -6.32 4.62 -5.00
C LEU A 67 -7.66 4.94 -4.33
N VAL A 68 -8.59 3.97 -4.28
CA VAL A 68 -9.87 4.15 -3.58
C VAL A 68 -9.67 4.33 -2.08
N THR A 69 -8.72 3.59 -1.49
CA THR A 69 -8.36 3.71 -0.08
C THR A 69 -7.77 5.07 0.24
N CYS A 70 -6.77 5.53 -0.54
CA CYS A 70 -6.17 6.85 -0.41
C CYS A 70 -7.22 7.97 -0.57
N ARG A 71 -8.12 7.86 -1.54
CA ARG A 71 -9.22 8.82 -1.73
C ARG A 71 -10.11 8.89 -0.49
N THR A 72 -10.45 7.74 0.10
CA THR A 72 -11.29 7.67 1.30
C THR A 72 -10.58 8.30 2.50
N GLN A 73 -9.28 8.04 2.67
CA GLN A 73 -8.47 8.65 3.72
C GLN A 73 -8.36 10.17 3.57
N LEU A 74 -8.11 10.67 2.35
CA LEU A 74 -8.11 12.10 2.07
C LEU A 74 -9.46 12.76 2.38
N GLY A 75 -10.57 12.07 2.09
CA GLY A 75 -11.92 12.50 2.48
C GLY A 75 -12.05 12.68 4.00
N ARG A 76 -11.60 11.70 4.79
CA ARG A 76 -11.59 11.80 6.26
C ARG A 76 -10.72 12.94 6.77
N CYS A 77 -9.54 13.15 6.17
CA CYS A 77 -8.67 14.28 6.53
C CYS A 77 -9.36 15.63 6.25
N ALA A 78 -10.05 15.76 5.11
CA ALA A 78 -10.79 16.96 4.78
C ALA A 78 -11.95 17.22 5.76
N GLU A 79 -12.67 16.18 6.17
CA GLU A 79 -13.73 16.29 7.19
C GLU A 79 -13.18 16.75 8.55
N LEU A 80 -12.06 16.17 9.01
CA LEU A 80 -11.41 16.57 10.26
C LEU A 80 -10.92 18.02 10.22
N LEU A 81 -10.32 18.45 9.10
CA LEU A 81 -9.92 19.85 8.90
C LEU A 81 -11.13 20.79 8.88
N GLY A 82 -12.23 20.37 8.24
CA GLY A 82 -13.50 21.11 8.26
C GLY A 82 -14.05 21.30 9.67
N GLN A 83 -14.04 20.24 10.49
CA GLN A 83 -14.44 20.30 11.90
C GLN A 83 -13.53 21.23 12.71
N GLN A 84 -12.22 21.18 12.48
CA GLN A 84 -11.26 22.03 13.17
C GLN A 84 -11.46 23.51 12.82
N LEU A 85 -11.68 23.83 11.53
CA LEU A 85 -11.99 25.20 11.09
C LEU A 85 -13.30 25.70 11.69
N ALA A 86 -14.34 24.87 11.77
CA ALA A 86 -15.60 25.24 12.41
C ALA A 86 -15.44 25.55 13.92
N LYS A 87 -14.60 24.77 14.62
CA LYS A 87 -14.23 25.03 16.02
C LYS A 87 -13.45 26.34 16.15
N GLU A 88 -12.47 26.58 15.27
CA GLU A 88 -11.71 27.83 15.26
C GLU A 88 -12.60 29.05 15.04
N GLN A 89 -13.55 28.96 14.10
CA GLN A 89 -14.55 30.01 13.88
C GLN A 89 -15.37 30.25 15.14
N THR A 90 -15.81 29.19 15.82
CA THR A 90 -16.57 29.31 17.08
C THR A 90 -15.74 30.02 18.16
N TYR A 91 -14.45 29.72 18.29
CA TYR A 91 -13.57 30.41 19.23
C TYR A 91 -13.39 31.89 18.87
N ARG A 92 -13.24 32.22 17.57
CA ARG A 92 -13.18 33.61 17.10
C ARG A 92 -14.45 34.37 17.48
N ASP A 93 -15.63 33.80 17.24
CA ASP A 93 -16.92 34.42 17.58
C ASP A 93 -17.10 34.62 19.11
N ILE A 94 -16.53 33.73 19.94
CA ILE A 94 -16.55 33.87 21.41
C ILE A 94 -15.62 35.00 21.84
N ILE A 95 -14.40 35.06 21.27
CA ILE A 95 -13.42 36.12 21.58
C ILE A 95 -13.98 37.48 21.18
N GLU A 96 -14.62 37.59 20.01
CA GLU A 96 -15.25 38.83 19.54
C GLU A 96 -16.35 39.29 20.51
N ARG A 97 -17.27 38.40 20.90
CA ARG A 97 -18.31 38.69 21.90
C ARG A 97 -17.75 39.09 23.26
N LEU A 98 -16.69 38.42 23.74
CA LEU A 98 -16.00 38.81 24.97
C LEU A 98 -15.41 40.21 24.85
N SER A 99 -14.76 40.51 23.72
CA SER A 99 -14.14 41.82 23.49
C SER A 99 -15.18 42.96 23.45
N GLU A 100 -16.33 42.74 22.80
CA GLU A 100 -17.43 43.69 22.82
C GLU A 100 -18.00 43.91 24.22
N SER A 101 -18.19 42.81 24.97
CA SER A 101 -18.70 42.87 26.35
C SER A 101 -17.75 43.66 27.25
N SER A 102 -16.44 43.36 27.19
CA SER A 102 -15.41 44.10 27.92
C SER A 102 -15.36 45.58 27.52
N MET A 103 -15.53 45.89 26.23
CA MET A 103 -15.54 47.28 25.76
C MET A 103 -16.76 48.05 26.28
N ARG A 104 -17.95 47.43 26.33
CA ARG A 104 -19.15 48.03 26.94
C ARG A 104 -18.95 48.28 28.44
N VAL A 105 -18.32 47.34 29.15
CA VAL A 105 -17.95 47.51 30.57
C VAL A 105 -17.01 48.70 30.76
N LEU A 106 -15.97 48.83 29.92
CA LEU A 106 -15.03 49.94 30.00
C LEU A 106 -15.67 51.30 29.65
N GLN A 107 -16.56 51.33 28.66
CA GLN A 107 -17.32 52.54 28.32
C GLN A 107 -18.21 53.01 29.48
N ASN A 108 -18.87 52.07 30.17
CA ASN A 108 -19.66 52.38 31.36
C ASN A 108 -18.80 52.90 32.53
N PHE A 109 -17.56 52.39 32.66
CA PHE A 109 -16.62 52.83 33.69
C PHE A 109 -16.08 54.25 33.46
N ASN A 110 -15.92 54.67 32.20
CA ASN A 110 -15.39 55.99 31.85
C ASN A 110 -16.42 57.13 31.96
N SER A 111 -17.67 56.85 32.31
CA SER A 111 -18.67 57.90 32.55
C SER A 111 -18.32 58.65 33.84
N PRO A 112 -18.10 59.98 33.82
CA PRO A 112 -17.84 60.73 35.05
C PRO A 112 -19.09 60.72 35.95
N GLY A 113 -18.92 60.37 37.23
CA GLY A 113 -20.00 60.37 38.24
C GLY A 113 -20.50 59.00 38.71
N VAL A 114 -19.75 57.90 38.49
CA VAL A 114 -20.15 56.57 38.97
C VAL A 114 -19.98 56.45 40.50
N ASP A 115 -21.09 56.32 41.21
CA ASP A 115 -21.12 56.02 42.66
C ASP A 115 -20.50 54.64 42.98
N ASP A 116 -19.93 54.50 44.18
CA ASP A 116 -19.28 53.24 44.62
C ASP A 116 -20.24 52.04 44.65
N ALA A 117 -21.54 52.28 44.84
CA ALA A 117 -22.56 51.24 44.73
C ALA A 117 -22.63 50.63 43.31
N MET A 118 -22.51 51.48 42.28
CA MET A 118 -22.52 51.04 40.89
C MET A 118 -21.22 50.31 40.50
N LYS A 119 -20.09 50.66 41.11
CA LYS A 119 -18.85 49.87 41.00
C LYS A 119 -19.00 48.46 41.56
N GLN A 120 -19.64 48.30 42.72
CA GLN A 120 -19.89 46.98 43.31
C GLN A 120 -20.80 46.13 42.42
N GLN A 121 -21.85 46.73 41.86
CA GLN A 121 -22.71 46.06 40.89
C GLN A 121 -21.91 45.61 39.65
N LEU A 122 -21.01 46.45 39.14
CA LEU A 122 -20.15 46.12 38.01
C LEU A 122 -19.18 44.97 38.32
N HIS A 123 -18.62 44.94 39.53
CA HIS A 123 -17.79 43.82 39.98
C HIS A 123 -18.58 42.50 40.02
N GLN A 124 -19.80 42.49 40.57
CA GLN A 124 -20.65 41.31 40.57
C GLN A 124 -21.01 40.83 39.15
N MET A 125 -21.25 41.78 38.23
CA MET A 125 -21.51 41.44 36.83
C MET A 125 -20.27 40.83 36.15
N LEU A 126 -19.07 41.35 36.45
CA LEU A 126 -17.81 40.84 35.91
C LEU A 126 -17.50 39.43 36.43
N GLU A 127 -17.74 39.19 37.72
CA GLU A 127 -17.62 37.88 38.36
C GLU A 127 -18.59 36.85 37.74
N ALA A 128 -19.86 37.24 37.55
CA ALA A 128 -20.87 36.38 36.91
C ALA A 128 -20.49 36.05 35.46
N MET A 129 -19.98 37.04 34.70
CA MET A 129 -19.50 36.83 33.34
C MET A 129 -18.28 35.91 33.30
N HIS A 130 -17.36 36.05 34.26
CA HIS A 130 -16.20 35.18 34.39
C HIS A 130 -16.63 33.72 34.66
N GLN A 131 -17.53 33.50 35.61
CA GLN A 131 -18.05 32.16 35.92
C GLN A 131 -18.78 31.53 34.72
N GLN A 132 -19.59 32.32 34.00
CA GLN A 132 -20.27 31.86 32.79
C GLN A 132 -19.25 31.46 31.71
N SER A 133 -18.22 32.27 31.47
CA SER A 133 -17.17 31.95 30.51
C SER A 133 -16.36 30.70 30.92
N SER A 134 -16.08 30.55 32.21
CA SER A 134 -15.33 29.42 32.76
C SER A 134 -16.05 28.08 32.56
N SER A 135 -17.37 28.06 32.76
CA SER A 135 -18.19 26.86 32.51
C SER A 135 -18.14 26.39 31.04
N TYR A 136 -18.14 27.34 30.10
CA TYR A 136 -18.02 27.05 28.67
C TYR A 136 -16.66 26.41 28.32
N TRP A 137 -15.58 26.87 28.95
CA TRP A 137 -14.26 26.28 28.75
C TRP A 137 -14.17 24.89 29.36
N GLN A 138 -14.74 24.67 30.55
CA GLN A 138 -14.76 23.35 31.19
C GLN A 138 -15.47 22.28 30.35
N ASP A 139 -16.62 22.60 29.77
CA ASP A 139 -17.33 21.67 28.88
C ASP A 139 -16.52 21.37 27.60
N GLY A 140 -15.85 22.39 27.03
CA GLY A 140 -14.97 22.21 25.88
C GLY A 140 -13.75 21.32 26.19
N PHE A 141 -13.16 21.48 27.38
CA PHE A 141 -12.01 20.68 27.81
C PHE A 141 -12.38 19.23 28.18
N GLY A 142 -13.59 19.00 28.69
CA GLY A 142 -14.10 17.65 28.95
C GLY A 142 -14.11 16.79 27.67
N HIS A 143 -14.52 17.39 26.55
CA HIS A 143 -14.51 16.71 25.24
C HIS A 143 -13.09 16.43 24.72
N LEU A 144 -12.12 17.31 25.02
CA LEU A 144 -10.72 17.11 24.69
C LEU A 144 -10.13 15.91 25.44
N HIS A 145 -10.55 15.68 26.68
CA HIS A 145 -10.11 14.52 27.45
C HIS A 145 -10.60 13.21 26.84
N ALA A 146 -11.88 13.13 26.46
CA ALA A 146 -12.43 11.97 25.75
C ALA A 146 -11.72 11.72 24.40
N HIS A 147 -11.37 12.78 23.67
CA HIS A 147 -10.59 12.66 22.44
C HIS A 147 -9.17 12.14 22.68
N LYS A 148 -8.53 12.58 23.78
CA LYS A 148 -7.20 12.11 24.18
C LYS A 148 -7.23 10.62 24.50
N GLU A 149 -8.22 10.16 25.28
CA GLU A 149 -8.38 8.75 25.63
C GLU A 149 -8.62 7.87 24.39
N LEU A 150 -9.44 8.35 23.44
CA LEU A 150 -9.65 7.67 22.16
C LEU A 150 -8.35 7.60 21.35
N ALA A 151 -7.57 8.68 21.30
CA ALA A 151 -6.29 8.71 20.59
C ALA A 151 -5.26 7.75 21.23
N GLU A 152 -5.19 7.69 22.56
CA GLU A 152 -4.35 6.72 23.29
C GLU A 152 -4.78 5.27 22.99
N THR A 153 -6.08 5.01 22.94
CA THR A 153 -6.62 3.68 22.58
C THR A 153 -6.23 3.28 21.15
N HIS A 154 -6.31 4.21 20.19
CA HIS A 154 -5.86 3.97 18.82
C HIS A 154 -4.36 3.73 18.73
N LEU A 155 -3.55 4.46 19.51
CA LEU A 155 -2.10 4.28 19.56
C LEU A 155 -1.73 2.90 20.11
N MET A 156 -2.40 2.44 21.17
CA MET A 156 -2.22 1.10 21.72
C MET A 156 -2.61 0.00 20.71
N THR A 157 -3.74 0.18 20.02
CA THR A 157 -4.19 -0.77 18.98
C THR A 157 -3.21 -0.83 17.81
N SER A 158 -2.67 0.33 17.40
CA SER A 158 -1.66 0.40 16.34
C SER A 158 -0.36 -0.30 16.74
N ALA A 159 0.09 -0.14 17.99
CA ALA A 159 1.28 -0.82 18.50
C ALA A 159 1.11 -2.35 18.51
N GLU A 160 -0.08 -2.83 18.88
CA GLU A 160 -0.40 -4.26 18.85
C GLU A 160 -0.36 -4.84 17.43
N LEU A 161 -0.96 -4.15 16.45
CA LEU A 161 -0.91 -4.57 15.05
C LEU A 161 0.52 -4.57 14.49
N GLN A 162 1.35 -3.62 14.91
CA GLN A 162 2.76 -3.57 14.51
C GLN A 162 3.55 -4.75 15.08
N ASN A 163 3.32 -5.13 16.34
CA ASN A 163 3.92 -6.33 16.93
C ASN A 163 3.50 -7.61 16.19
N GLN A 164 2.23 -7.70 15.77
CA GLN A 164 1.74 -8.84 14.99
C GLN A 164 2.40 -8.92 13.60
N ALA A 165 2.57 -7.77 12.92
CA ALA A 165 3.26 -7.72 11.64
C ALA A 165 4.73 -8.16 11.76
N GLU A 166 5.44 -7.73 12.81
CA GLU A 166 6.80 -8.18 13.08
C GLU A 166 6.89 -9.69 13.36
N ALA A 167 5.91 -10.26 14.07
CA ALA A 167 5.84 -11.69 14.31
C ALA A 167 5.66 -12.48 13.00
N VAL A 168 4.75 -12.04 12.12
CA VAL A 168 4.56 -12.65 10.79
C VAL A 168 5.82 -12.55 9.94
N GLN A 169 6.52 -11.41 9.98
CA GLN A 169 7.78 -11.22 9.26
C GLN A 169 8.86 -12.21 9.75
N LYS A 170 8.97 -12.44 11.06
CA LYS A 170 9.91 -13.41 11.63
C LYS A 170 9.60 -14.84 11.21
N GLU A 171 8.31 -15.21 11.14
CA GLU A 171 7.90 -16.53 10.65
C GLU A 171 8.23 -16.71 9.16
N LEU A 172 8.01 -15.68 8.35
CA LEU A 172 8.40 -15.69 6.94
C LEU A 172 9.92 -15.88 6.77
N ASP A 173 10.73 -15.14 7.53
CA ASP A 173 12.18 -15.27 7.53
C ASP A 173 12.63 -16.67 7.99
N ASN A 174 11.92 -17.26 8.95
CA ASN A 174 12.17 -18.62 9.41
C ASN A 174 11.88 -19.65 8.31
N ILE A 175 10.75 -19.54 7.62
CA ILE A 175 10.40 -20.40 6.47
C ILE A 175 11.45 -20.25 5.37
N MET A 176 11.84 -19.03 5.04
CA MET A 176 12.88 -18.76 4.03
C MET A 176 14.24 -19.33 4.44
N ARG A 177 14.56 -19.39 5.74
CA ARG A 177 15.76 -20.04 6.25
C ARG A 177 15.68 -21.56 6.09
N VAL A 178 14.56 -22.19 6.44
CA VAL A 178 14.34 -23.63 6.28
C VAL A 178 14.42 -24.03 4.81
N LEU A 179 13.87 -23.23 3.89
CA LEU A 179 13.94 -23.50 2.45
C LEU A 179 15.34 -23.36 1.86
N LYS A 180 16.20 -22.52 2.46
CA LYS A 180 17.61 -22.37 2.04
C LYS A 180 18.49 -23.52 2.50
N GLU A 181 18.14 -24.21 3.58
CA GLU A 181 18.86 -25.41 4.01
C GLU A 181 18.27 -26.63 3.30
N PRO A 182 18.97 -27.24 2.33
CA PRO A 182 18.45 -28.41 1.64
C PRO A 182 18.15 -29.52 2.67
N PRO A 183 16.91 -30.04 2.74
CA PRO A 183 16.46 -30.97 3.78
C PRO A 183 17.15 -32.35 3.72
N VAL A 184 18.00 -32.56 2.72
CA VAL A 184 18.76 -33.79 2.55
C VAL A 184 20.23 -33.41 2.62
N ARG A 185 20.81 -33.48 3.82
CA ARG A 185 22.24 -33.80 3.87
C ARG A 185 22.34 -35.16 3.19
N PRO A 186 23.07 -35.31 2.07
CA PRO A 186 23.27 -36.62 1.49
C PRO A 186 23.94 -37.45 2.58
N THR A 187 23.16 -38.31 3.24
CA THR A 187 23.68 -39.36 4.10
C THR A 187 24.60 -40.12 3.18
N LYS A 188 25.90 -39.91 3.38
CA LYS A 188 26.94 -40.65 2.67
C LYS A 188 26.72 -42.09 3.07
N LEU A 189 25.91 -42.80 2.30
CA LEU A 189 25.77 -44.24 2.34
C LEU A 189 27.17 -44.74 2.07
N ALA A 190 27.90 -45.02 3.16
CA ALA A 190 29.12 -45.77 3.10
C ALA A 190 28.70 -47.16 2.63
N LEU A 191 28.65 -47.33 1.30
CA LEU A 191 28.53 -48.64 0.69
C LEU A 191 29.74 -49.45 1.19
N PRO A 192 29.53 -50.53 1.94
CA PRO A 192 30.62 -51.40 2.32
C PRO A 192 31.05 -52.18 1.07
N GLY A 193 32.28 -51.95 0.60
CA GLY A 193 32.95 -52.89 -0.29
C GLY A 193 33.16 -52.50 -1.76
N HIS A 194 33.57 -51.26 -2.06
CA HIS A 194 34.24 -50.99 -3.33
C HIS A 194 35.72 -50.65 -3.12
N VAL A 195 36.58 -51.64 -3.37
CA VAL A 195 38.02 -51.49 -3.47
C VAL A 195 38.34 -50.77 -4.79
N PRO A 196 38.93 -49.57 -4.78
CA PRO A 196 39.32 -48.90 -6.01
C PRO A 196 40.51 -49.64 -6.64
N ASN A 197 40.31 -50.11 -7.87
CA ASN A 197 41.36 -50.70 -8.68
C ASN A 197 42.33 -49.59 -9.10
N ALA A 198 43.57 -49.70 -8.63
CA ALA A 198 44.65 -48.75 -8.90
C ALA A 198 45.25 -49.01 -10.29
N ALA A 199 44.66 -48.44 -11.34
CA ALA A 199 45.37 -48.21 -12.60
C ALA A 199 44.49 -47.35 -13.52
N LEU A 200 44.93 -46.11 -13.74
CA LEU A 200 44.85 -45.32 -14.98
C LEU A 200 44.81 -43.84 -14.62
N THR A 201 46.01 -43.28 -14.46
CA THR A 201 46.28 -41.84 -14.46
C THR A 201 46.15 -41.27 -15.87
N PRO A 202 45.28 -40.29 -16.12
CA PRO A 202 45.38 -39.43 -17.29
C PRO A 202 46.46 -38.32 -17.08
N PRO A 203 47.13 -37.85 -18.15
CA PRO A 203 48.18 -36.85 -18.04
C PRO A 203 47.64 -35.47 -17.71
N ALA A 204 48.39 -34.78 -16.84
CA ALA A 204 48.15 -33.42 -16.40
C ALA A 204 48.23 -32.43 -17.58
N VAL A 205 47.14 -31.68 -17.79
CA VAL A 205 47.16 -30.47 -18.63
C VAL A 205 47.00 -29.28 -17.70
N SER A 206 48.09 -28.55 -17.51
CA SER A 206 48.16 -27.30 -16.76
C SER A 206 47.33 -26.22 -17.45
N ALA A 207 46.23 -25.81 -16.84
CA ALA A 207 45.50 -24.60 -17.23
C ALA A 207 45.66 -23.55 -16.13
N ALA A 208 46.24 -22.41 -16.54
CA ALA A 208 46.62 -21.29 -15.71
C ALA A 208 45.42 -20.64 -15.01
N SER A 209 45.58 -20.42 -13.70
CA SER A 209 44.73 -19.59 -12.87
C SER A 209 44.94 -18.12 -13.24
N THR A 210 43.96 -17.51 -13.91
CA THR A 210 43.86 -16.06 -14.06
C THR A 210 42.87 -15.54 -13.03
N LYS A 211 43.41 -14.80 -12.05
CA LYS A 211 42.66 -13.94 -11.13
C LYS A 211 41.91 -12.86 -11.93
N PRO A 212 40.60 -12.64 -11.72
CA PRO A 212 39.97 -11.39 -12.09
C PRO A 212 40.22 -10.36 -10.98
N CYS A 213 40.95 -9.30 -11.35
CA CYS A 213 41.07 -8.08 -10.57
C CYS A 213 39.74 -7.29 -10.55
N GLY A 214 39.51 -6.69 -9.39
CA GLY A 214 38.63 -5.56 -9.05
C GLY A 214 37.71 -4.96 -10.11
N PHE A 215 36.42 -4.92 -9.78
CA PHE A 215 35.51 -3.88 -10.25
C PHE A 215 34.92 -3.16 -9.04
N SER A 216 35.39 -1.93 -8.82
CA SER A 216 34.80 -0.97 -7.90
C SER A 216 33.42 -0.57 -8.39
N GLN A 217 32.39 -0.75 -7.56
CA GLN A 217 31.10 -0.09 -7.74
C GLN A 217 30.97 0.98 -6.65
N MET A 218 31.23 2.23 -7.04
CA MET A 218 30.73 3.41 -6.34
C MET A 218 29.23 3.54 -6.60
N GLY A 219 28.42 3.80 -5.58
CA GLY A 219 27.03 4.24 -5.79
C GLY A 219 26.06 3.97 -4.65
N GLN A 220 26.15 4.79 -3.59
CA GLN A 220 25.04 5.38 -2.81
C GLN A 220 23.83 4.53 -2.39
N ALA A 221 23.63 4.42 -1.07
CA ALA A 221 22.41 4.89 -0.42
C ALA A 221 22.72 5.25 1.05
N MET A 222 22.37 6.48 1.43
CA MET A 222 22.54 6.97 2.80
C MET A 222 21.51 6.29 3.70
N SER A 223 21.97 5.55 4.70
CA SER A 223 21.12 5.09 5.80
C SER A 223 21.26 6.11 6.93
N LEU A 224 20.21 6.93 7.11
CA LEU A 224 20.11 7.84 8.24
C LEU A 224 19.93 6.99 9.50
N ALA A 225 20.88 7.13 10.41
CA ALA A 225 20.80 6.58 11.75
C ALA A 225 19.60 7.19 12.48
N ASP A 226 18.73 6.34 13.02
CA ASP A 226 17.91 6.72 14.16
C ASP A 226 18.26 5.79 15.33
N ARG A 227 19.03 6.34 16.28
CA ARG A 227 19.39 5.71 17.55
C ARG A 227 18.32 6.13 18.57
N GLY A 228 17.30 5.30 18.75
CA GLY A 228 16.42 5.35 19.91
C GLY A 228 16.93 4.48 21.06
N PRO A 229 16.70 4.85 22.34
CA PRO A 229 17.22 4.11 23.48
C PRO A 229 16.45 2.81 23.72
N SER A 230 17.20 1.71 23.85
CA SER A 230 16.75 0.42 24.34
C SER A 230 16.40 0.51 25.84
N LEU A 231 15.11 0.41 26.17
CA LEU A 231 14.65 0.18 27.54
C LEU A 231 14.09 -1.24 27.68
N GLY A 232 14.76 -2.01 28.52
CA GLY A 232 14.16 -2.92 29.49
C GLY A 232 13.29 -4.05 28.95
N GLY A 233 13.91 -5.22 28.76
CA GLY A 233 13.19 -6.49 28.65
C GLY A 233 12.43 -6.82 29.93
N VAL A 234 11.18 -7.23 29.78
CA VAL A 234 10.41 -7.96 30.79
C VAL A 234 9.99 -9.29 30.19
N SER A 235 10.61 -10.34 30.72
CA SER A 235 10.33 -11.74 30.44
C SER A 235 9.05 -12.14 31.17
N ALA A 236 8.01 -12.58 30.45
CA ALA A 236 6.85 -13.20 31.08
C ALA A 236 6.20 -14.27 30.20
N GLY A 237 6.32 -15.52 30.67
CA GLY A 237 5.22 -16.48 30.76
C GLY A 237 4.62 -17.02 29.46
N ALA A 238 5.14 -18.16 29.01
CA ALA A 238 4.43 -19.06 28.12
C ALA A 238 3.09 -19.51 28.74
N ARG A 239 2.00 -19.33 28.00
CA ARG A 239 0.74 -20.06 28.20
C ARG A 239 0.32 -20.73 26.87
N PRO A 240 -0.22 -21.95 26.91
CA PRO A 240 -0.60 -22.68 25.70
C PRO A 240 -1.94 -22.19 25.17
N TRP A 241 -1.99 -21.84 23.89
CA TRP A 241 -3.20 -21.47 23.16
C TRP A 241 -3.91 -22.75 22.70
N ALA A 242 -5.07 -23.04 23.31
CA ALA A 242 -6.02 -24.04 22.84
C ALA A 242 -6.92 -23.42 21.76
N GLY A 243 -7.13 -24.18 20.68
CA GLY A 243 -7.70 -23.69 19.43
C GLY A 243 -9.13 -23.12 19.47
N CYS A 244 -9.43 -22.37 18.42
CA CYS A 244 -10.75 -22.10 17.85
C CYS A 244 -10.47 -21.62 16.42
N GLY A 245 -11.01 -22.18 15.35
CA GLY A 245 -12.38 -22.65 15.20
C GLY A 245 -13.15 -21.60 14.40
N ALA A 246 -13.24 -21.84 13.09
CA ALA A 246 -14.25 -21.35 12.14
C ALA A 246 -14.88 -19.95 12.35
N CYS A 247 -14.65 -19.04 11.39
CA CYS A 247 -15.66 -18.06 11.00
C CYS A 247 -15.62 -17.81 9.48
N GLY A 248 -16.34 -18.65 8.75
CA GLY A 248 -16.88 -18.29 7.44
C GLY A 248 -18.29 -17.76 7.63
N ALA A 249 -18.49 -16.46 7.47
CA ALA A 249 -19.81 -15.88 7.32
C ALA A 249 -19.70 -14.63 6.44
N GLY A 250 -20.27 -14.73 5.24
CA GLY A 250 -20.36 -13.65 4.27
C GLY A 250 -21.20 -12.49 4.81
N ILE A 251 -20.73 -11.28 4.55
CA ILE A 251 -21.45 -10.04 4.82
C ILE A 251 -21.70 -9.37 3.47
N ASN A 252 -22.96 -9.40 3.03
CA ASN A 252 -23.44 -8.55 1.94
C ASN A 252 -23.36 -7.09 2.41
N ALA A 253 -22.46 -6.31 1.80
CA ALA A 253 -22.39 -4.87 2.03
C ALA A 253 -23.43 -4.15 1.15
N PRO A 254 -24.28 -3.25 1.70
CA PRO A 254 -25.18 -2.44 0.91
C PRO A 254 -24.39 -1.31 0.20
N LYS A 255 -24.70 -1.10 -1.09
CA LYS A 255 -24.24 0.06 -1.88
C LYS A 255 -24.71 1.36 -1.23
N PRO A 256 -23.83 2.32 -0.89
CA PRO A 256 -24.27 3.67 -0.59
C PRO A 256 -24.52 4.41 -1.91
N ALA A 257 -25.79 4.74 -2.17
CA ALA A 257 -26.17 5.71 -3.19
C ALA A 257 -25.81 7.11 -2.67
N PHE A 258 -24.66 7.64 -3.09
CA PHE A 258 -24.29 9.03 -2.83
C PHE A 258 -24.95 9.91 -3.90
N GLN A 259 -26.10 10.48 -3.55
CA GLN A 259 -26.80 11.47 -4.38
C GLN A 259 -26.34 12.86 -3.93
N LEU A 260 -25.43 13.47 -4.71
CA LEU A 260 -24.96 14.83 -4.49
C LEU A 260 -26.13 15.80 -4.77
N GLN A 261 -26.78 16.30 -3.71
CA GLN A 261 -27.61 17.49 -3.81
C GLN A 261 -26.68 18.72 -3.76
N VAL A 262 -26.55 19.38 -4.91
CA VAL A 262 -25.91 20.69 -5.02
C VAL A 262 -26.93 21.73 -4.59
N ASP A 263 -26.80 22.25 -3.37
CA ASP A 263 -27.60 23.36 -2.87
C ASP A 263 -27.32 24.64 -3.67
N LYS A 264 -28.36 25.11 -4.36
CA LYS A 264 -28.40 26.45 -4.99
C LYS A 264 -28.47 27.50 -3.88
N ARG A 265 -27.42 28.32 -3.75
CA ARG A 265 -27.50 29.57 -2.96
C ARG A 265 -28.46 30.57 -3.63
N PRO A 266 -29.25 31.33 -2.86
CA PRO A 266 -30.11 32.37 -3.39
C PRO A 266 -29.35 33.70 -3.52
N GLY A 267 -29.58 34.41 -4.62
CA GLY A 267 -29.50 35.87 -4.68
C GLY A 267 -28.19 36.49 -5.16
N VAL A 268 -27.98 36.50 -6.48
CA VAL A 268 -27.34 37.63 -7.18
C VAL A 268 -28.07 37.81 -8.51
N ASP A 269 -28.80 38.90 -8.65
CA ASP A 269 -29.51 39.28 -9.88
C ASP A 269 -28.51 39.65 -11.00
N PRO A 270 -28.60 39.06 -12.20
CA PRO A 270 -27.85 39.54 -13.35
C PRO A 270 -28.70 40.53 -14.15
N ALA A 271 -28.15 41.72 -14.33
CA ALA A 271 -28.67 42.73 -15.23
C ALA A 271 -28.68 42.25 -16.70
N ILE A 272 -29.84 42.47 -17.30
CA ILE A 272 -30.24 42.50 -18.71
C ILE A 272 -29.10 42.81 -19.72
N ALA A 273 -28.94 41.92 -20.72
CA ALA A 273 -28.91 42.16 -22.18
C ALA A 273 -28.11 41.07 -22.95
N PRO A 274 -28.20 40.96 -24.29
CA PRO A 274 -29.36 40.55 -25.08
C PRO A 274 -29.11 39.24 -25.86
N SER A 275 -30.21 38.66 -26.35
CA SER A 275 -30.29 37.49 -27.19
C SER A 275 -29.42 37.55 -28.45
N GLY A 276 -28.49 36.60 -28.58
CA GLY A 276 -27.78 36.29 -29.82
C GLY A 276 -27.88 34.80 -30.12
N SER A 277 -28.71 34.44 -31.10
CA SER A 277 -28.83 33.09 -31.63
C SER A 277 -27.54 32.68 -32.36
N SER A 278 -27.00 31.50 -32.07
CA SER A 278 -26.17 30.76 -33.03
C SER A 278 -26.17 29.26 -32.72
N LYS A 279 -26.69 28.50 -33.69
CA LYS A 279 -26.50 27.06 -33.88
C LYS A 279 -25.01 26.78 -34.17
N ALA A 280 -24.43 25.77 -33.53
CA ALA A 280 -23.38 24.91 -34.09
C ALA A 280 -23.14 23.75 -33.10
N SER A 281 -23.53 22.53 -33.45
CA SER A 281 -22.76 21.55 -34.23
C SER A 281 -21.98 20.61 -33.31
N CYS A 282 -22.51 19.41 -33.18
CA CYS A 282 -21.95 18.27 -32.48
C CYS A 282 -20.73 17.77 -33.26
N MET A 283 -19.52 17.97 -32.72
CA MET A 283 -18.32 17.31 -33.24
C MET A 283 -18.09 15.99 -32.52
N THR A 284 -18.15 14.91 -33.29
CA THR A 284 -17.66 13.57 -32.97
C THR A 284 -16.14 13.56 -32.78
N PRO A 285 -15.58 12.74 -31.86
CA PRO A 285 -14.14 12.61 -31.71
C PRO A 285 -13.53 11.74 -32.83
N VAL A 286 -12.47 12.26 -33.44
CA VAL A 286 -11.60 11.58 -34.42
C VAL A 286 -10.55 10.75 -33.66
N ALA A 287 -10.39 9.48 -34.03
CA ALA A 287 -9.38 8.58 -33.48
C ALA A 287 -7.96 8.91 -34.03
N PRO A 288 -6.89 8.70 -33.26
CA PRO A 288 -5.52 8.97 -33.72
C PRO A 288 -4.99 7.83 -34.61
N VAL A 289 -4.52 8.20 -35.80
CA VAL A 289 -3.70 7.37 -36.69
C VAL A 289 -2.28 7.34 -36.14
N TRP A 290 -1.78 6.14 -35.81
CA TRP A 290 -0.37 5.89 -35.55
C TRP A 290 0.36 5.65 -36.88
N THR A 291 1.20 6.59 -37.30
CA THR A 291 2.23 6.33 -38.32
C THR A 291 3.54 6.03 -37.61
N GLY A 292 4.00 4.77 -37.72
CA GLY A 292 5.33 4.36 -37.31
C GLY A 292 6.39 4.80 -38.33
N ASN A 293 7.53 5.21 -37.81
CA ASN A 293 8.83 5.21 -38.49
C ASN A 293 9.76 4.29 -37.71
#